data_AF-A0A348S4B9-F1
#
_entry.id   AF-A0A348S4B9-F1
#
_cell.length_a   1.000
_cell.length_b   1.000
_cell.length_c   1.000
_cell.angle_alpha   90.00
_cell.angle_beta   90.00
_cell.angle_gamma   90.00
#
_symmetry.space_group_name_H-M   'P 1'
#
loop_
_entity.id
_entity.type
_entity.pdbx_description
1 polymer ?
#
loop_
_entity_poly.entity_id
_entity_poly.type
_entity_poly.pdbx_seq_one_letter_code
_entity_poly.pdbx_strand_id
1 'polypeptide(L)'
;MFRRYMRSLDSDSSESATPCEKHDASFQPSMEKGTLYVVPTPIGNLEDITLRALRVLQECDLVLAEDTRHTGQLLKHFESKKPMLSYHKFNEAARKDQILERLKQGEQLALVS
;
A
#
# COMPACT_ATOMS: atom_id res chain seq x y z
N MET A 1 -0.67 -26.79 29.84
CA MET A 1 0.77 -26.53 30.07
C MET A 1 1.17 -25.42 29.11
N PHE A 2 1.10 -24.14 29.45
CA PHE A 2 2.30 -23.34 29.79
C PHE A 2 1.89 -21.98 30.43
N ARG A 3 0.83 -21.95 31.25
CA ARG A 3 0.71 -20.91 32.28
C ARG A 3 1.74 -21.24 33.35
N ARG A 4 2.64 -20.28 33.65
CA ARG A 4 3.50 -20.18 34.87
C ARG A 4 5.00 -20.23 34.58
N TYR A 5 5.57 -19.12 34.13
CA TYR A 5 6.93 -18.62 34.43
C TYR A 5 6.88 -17.18 33.86
N MET A 6 7.16 -16.08 34.54
CA MET A 6 7.95 -15.84 35.73
C MET A 6 7.59 -14.40 36.18
N ARG A 7 7.23 -14.24 37.46
CA ARG A 7 7.04 -12.95 38.11
C ARG A 7 8.40 -12.54 38.71
N SER A 8 8.67 -11.23 38.65
CA SER A 8 9.70 -10.45 39.36
C SER A 8 11.18 -10.75 39.09
N LEU A 9 11.88 -9.75 38.56
CA LEU A 9 13.10 -9.21 39.16
C LEU A 9 13.00 -7.68 39.12
N ASP A 10 13.05 -7.07 40.30
CA ASP A 10 13.13 -5.64 40.50
C ASP A 10 14.50 -5.09 40.04
N SER A 11 14.46 -3.86 39.54
CA SER A 11 15.36 -2.73 39.82
C SER A 11 16.85 -3.01 40.09
N ASP A 12 17.73 -2.63 39.14
CA ASP A 12 18.82 -1.70 39.45
C ASP A 12 19.48 -1.08 38.20
N SER A 13 19.72 0.23 38.30
CA SER A 13 20.80 1.05 37.70
C SER A 13 21.17 0.94 36.20
N SER A 14 20.87 2.05 35.50
CA SER A 14 21.72 2.75 34.53
C SER A 14 22.68 1.95 33.65
N GLU A 15 22.26 1.67 32.41
CA GLU A 15 23.19 1.58 31.28
C GLU A 15 22.48 2.03 30.01
N SER A 16 23.00 3.10 29.42
CA SER A 16 22.53 3.76 28.21
C SER A 16 22.86 2.90 26.99
N ALA A 17 21.87 2.17 26.50
CA ALA A 17 21.81 1.74 25.11
C ALA A 17 20.37 1.96 24.65
N THR A 18 20.16 2.88 23.71
CA THR A 18 18.85 3.08 23.07
C THR A 18 18.38 1.74 22.53
N PRO A 19 17.24 1.19 23.00
CA PRO A 19 16.69 -0.03 22.43
C PRO A 19 16.34 0.22 20.97
N CYS A 20 16.69 -0.71 20.09
CA CYS A 20 16.17 -0.79 18.72
C CYS A 20 14.66 -0.51 18.78
N GLU A 21 14.24 0.61 18.20
CA GLU A 21 12.84 1.02 18.17
C GLU A 21 12.03 -0.16 17.63
N LYS A 22 11.16 -0.70 18.47
CA LYS A 22 10.25 -1.75 18.10
C LYS A 22 9.39 -1.16 16.98
N HIS A 23 9.64 -1.57 15.74
CA HIS A 23 8.72 -1.27 14.65
C HIS A 23 7.36 -1.81 15.08
N ASP A 24 6.41 -0.90 15.29
CA ASP A 24 5.06 -1.24 15.67
C ASP A 24 4.54 -2.30 14.68
N ALA A 25 4.28 -3.51 15.18
CA ALA A 25 3.70 -4.62 14.42
C ALA A 25 2.28 -4.30 13.90
N SER A 26 1.78 -3.08 14.16
CA SER A 26 0.51 -2.54 13.73
C SER A 26 0.70 -1.20 13.00
N PHE A 27 1.58 -1.13 11.99
CA PHE A 27 1.45 -0.05 10.99
C PHE A 27 0.16 -0.29 10.21
N GLN A 28 -0.93 0.28 10.70
CA GLN A 28 -2.16 0.42 9.93
C GLN A 28 -2.07 1.77 9.21
N PRO A 29 -1.98 1.80 7.87
CA PRO A 29 -2.00 3.07 7.16
C PRO A 29 -3.34 3.75 7.50
N SER A 30 -3.28 4.87 8.21
CA SER A 30 -4.45 5.68 8.51
C SER A 30 -4.97 6.26 7.20
N MET A 31 -6.08 5.73 6.70
CA MET A 31 -6.73 6.13 5.44
C MET A 31 -7.45 7.49 5.53
N GLU A 32 -7.16 8.30 6.55
CA GLU A 32 -7.80 9.62 6.77
C GLU A 32 -7.30 10.71 5.80
N LYS A 33 -6.20 10.45 5.08
CA LYS A 33 -5.64 11.35 4.08
C LYS A 33 -5.52 10.63 2.74
N GLY A 34 -5.65 11.39 1.65
CA GLY A 34 -5.50 10.84 0.31
C GLY A 34 -4.08 10.34 0.11
N THR A 35 -3.96 9.07 -0.23
CA THR A 35 -2.68 8.37 -0.32
C THR A 35 -2.47 7.84 -1.73
N LEU A 36 -1.27 8.04 -2.25
CA LEU A 36 -0.81 7.42 -3.48
C LEU A 36 -0.01 6.17 -3.15
N TYR A 37 -0.57 5.00 -3.45
CA TYR A 37 0.10 3.72 -3.32
C TYR A 37 0.84 3.38 -4.61
N VAL A 38 2.14 3.09 -4.52
CA VAL A 38 2.89 2.52 -5.63
C VAL A 38 2.84 1.01 -5.51
N VAL A 39 2.21 0.36 -6.49
CA VAL A 39 1.92 -1.07 -6.48
C VAL A 39 2.71 -1.73 -7.61
N PRO A 40 3.68 -2.61 -7.31
CA PRO A 40 4.41 -3.33 -8.34
C PRO A 40 3.49 -4.38 -8.98
N THR A 41 3.57 -4.54 -10.32
CA THR A 41 2.95 -5.67 -11.01
C THR A 41 3.89 -6.87 -11.11
N PRO A 42 3.35 -8.10 -11.09
CA PRO A 42 4.12 -9.26 -11.48
C PRO A 42 4.56 -9.18 -12.95
N ILE A 43 5.82 -9.52 -13.21
CA ILE A 43 6.42 -9.49 -14.55
C ILE A 43 6.07 -10.72 -15.41
N GLY A 44 5.22 -11.62 -14.92
CA GLY A 44 4.81 -12.81 -15.68
C GLY A 44 3.87 -13.75 -14.92
N ASN A 45 4.16 -14.08 -13.66
CA ASN A 45 3.30 -14.96 -12.87
C ASN A 45 2.33 -14.16 -12.00
N LEU A 46 1.03 -14.31 -12.24
CA LEU A 46 -0.01 -13.58 -11.48
C LEU A 46 0.00 -13.94 -9.99
N GLU A 47 0.51 -15.10 -9.60
CA GLU A 47 0.61 -15.54 -8.20
C GLU A 47 1.69 -14.80 -7.40
N ASP A 48 2.62 -14.10 -8.07
CA ASP A 48 3.66 -13.31 -7.40
C ASP A 48 3.11 -12.01 -6.80
N ILE A 49 1.83 -11.70 -7.05
CA ILE A 49 1.18 -10.55 -6.44
C ILE A 49 1.06 -10.73 -4.92
N THR A 50 1.40 -9.69 -4.17
CA THR A 50 1.27 -9.74 -2.71
C THR A 50 -0.17 -9.53 -2.28
N LEU A 51 -0.56 -10.14 -1.15
CA LEU A 51 -1.86 -9.88 -0.51
C LEU A 51 -2.09 -8.39 -0.22
N ARG A 52 -1.02 -7.66 0.09
CA ARG A 52 -1.07 -6.21 0.31
C ARG A 52 -1.41 -5.45 -0.98
N ALA A 53 -0.81 -5.82 -2.11
CA ALA A 53 -1.11 -5.21 -3.40
C ALA A 53 -2.58 -5.43 -3.79
N LEU A 54 -3.09 -6.67 -3.62
CA LEU A 54 -4.49 -6.99 -3.86
C LEU A 54 -5.43 -6.14 -3.00
N ARG A 55 -5.16 -6.06 -1.69
CA ARG A 55 -5.93 -5.23 -0.78
C ARG A 55 -5.98 -3.77 -1.22
N VAL A 56 -4.83 -3.19 -1.56
CA VAL A 56 -4.76 -1.80 -2.05
C VAL A 56 -5.57 -1.61 -3.33
N LEU A 57 -5.45 -2.53 -4.30
CA LEU A 57 -6.22 -2.48 -5.56
C LEU A 57 -7.73 -2.69 -5.36
N GLN A 58 -8.15 -3.31 -4.26
CA GLN A 58 -9.55 -3.47 -3.88
C GLN A 58 -10.10 -2.30 -3.06
N GLU A 59 -9.25 -1.61 -2.30
CA GLU A 59 -9.65 -0.50 -1.43
C GLU A 59 -9.53 0.86 -2.13
N CYS A 60 -8.65 1.02 -3.12
CA CYS A 60 -8.43 2.30 -3.80
C CYS A 60 -9.66 2.80 -4.57
N ASP A 61 -9.75 4.12 -4.75
CA ASP A 61 -10.79 4.78 -5.52
C ASP A 61 -10.47 4.83 -7.02
N LEU A 62 -9.19 4.85 -7.41
CA LEU A 62 -8.74 4.83 -8.81
C LEU A 62 -7.40 4.13 -8.97
N VAL A 63 -7.30 3.34 -10.04
CA VAL A 63 -6.04 2.78 -10.52
C VAL A 63 -5.45 3.66 -11.62
N LEU A 64 -4.25 4.18 -11.38
CA LEU A 64 -3.40 4.86 -12.35
C LEU A 64 -2.51 3.79 -13.00
N ALA A 65 -2.71 3.50 -14.28
CA ALA A 65 -2.01 2.41 -14.96
C ALA A 65 -1.05 2.94 -16.03
N GLU A 66 0.22 2.54 -15.97
CA GLU A 66 1.19 2.79 -17.04
C GLU A 66 0.76 2.07 -18.33
N ASP A 67 0.52 0.76 -18.23
CA ASP A 67 -0.08 -0.08 -19.26
C ASP A 67 -1.50 -0.52 -18.84
N THR A 68 -2.51 0.06 -19.49
CA THR A 68 -3.93 -0.27 -19.22
C THR A 68 -4.33 -1.66 -19.72
N ARG A 69 -3.62 -2.25 -20.69
CA ARG A 69 -3.91 -3.60 -21.20
C ARG A 69 -3.44 -4.65 -20.22
N HIS A 70 -2.24 -4.51 -19.67
CA HIS A 70 -1.72 -5.44 -18.65
C HIS A 70 -2.49 -5.28 -17.34
N THR A 71 -2.64 -4.04 -16.87
CA THR A 71 -3.40 -3.76 -15.63
C THR A 71 -4.85 -4.21 -15.74
N GLY A 72 -5.49 -4.05 -16.91
CA GLY A 72 -6.85 -4.54 -17.14
C GLY A 72 -6.97 -6.07 -17.04
N GLN A 73 -5.98 -6.84 -17.51
CA GLN A 73 -5.94 -8.30 -17.36
C GLN A 73 -5.75 -8.71 -15.90
N LEU A 74 -4.84 -8.03 -15.18
CA LEU A 74 -4.61 -8.23 -13.75
C LEU A 74 -5.89 -8.01 -12.95
N LEU A 75 -6.54 -6.86 -13.12
CA LEU A 75 -7.79 -6.53 -12.41
C LEU A 75 -8.90 -7.52 -12.75
N LYS A 76 -9.00 -7.96 -14.01
CA LYS A 76 -9.98 -8.97 -14.42
C LYS A 76 -9.72 -10.32 -13.75
N HIS A 77 -8.47 -10.75 -13.64
CA HIS A 77 -8.09 -12.01 -13.00
C HIS A 77 -8.49 -12.03 -11.51
N PHE A 78 -8.36 -10.89 -10.82
CA PHE A 78 -8.74 -10.71 -9.41
C PHE A 78 -10.15 -10.14 -9.21
N GLU A 79 -10.99 -10.16 -10.25
CA GLU A 79 -12.39 -9.72 -10.23
C GLU A 79 -12.61 -8.26 -9.74
N SER A 80 -11.60 -7.41 -9.87
CA SER A 80 -11.65 -6.01 -9.46
C SER A 80 -12.24 -5.15 -10.59
N LYS A 81 -13.28 -4.36 -10.25
CA LYS A 81 -13.98 -3.44 -11.17
C LYS A 81 -13.60 -1.98 -10.95
N LYS A 82 -12.43 -1.72 -10.36
CA LYS A 82 -12.02 -0.33 -10.07
C LYS A 82 -11.89 0.48 -11.35
N PRO A 83 -12.27 1.78 -11.31
CA PRO A 83 -12.01 2.65 -12.43
C PRO A 83 -10.50 2.75 -12.66
N MET A 84 -10.12 2.83 -13.92
CA MET A 84 -8.72 2.86 -14.35
C MET A 84 -8.48 4.07 -15.24
N LEU A 85 -7.37 4.76 -14.99
CA LEU A 85 -6.92 5.92 -15.74
C LEU A 85 -5.50 5.66 -16.24
N SER A 86 -5.26 5.87 -17.54
CA SER A 86 -3.90 5.74 -18.08
C SER A 86 -2.96 6.83 -17.52
N TYR A 87 -1.80 6.46 -17.01
CA TYR A 87 -0.81 7.41 -16.50
C TYR A 87 0.58 7.00 -16.97
N HIS A 88 1.09 7.69 -17.98
CA HIS A 88 2.40 7.42 -18.60
C HIS A 88 3.04 8.74 -19.06
N LYS A 89 4.32 8.68 -19.41
CA LYS A 89 5.17 9.85 -19.71
C LYS A 89 4.56 10.91 -20.63
N PHE A 90 3.75 10.52 -21.61
CA PHE A 90 3.12 11.44 -22.57
C PHE A 90 1.91 12.20 -22.02
N ASN A 91 1.25 11.69 -20.98
CA ASN A 91 0.04 12.29 -20.41
C ASN A 91 0.17 12.72 -18.94
N GLU A 92 1.32 12.45 -18.32
CA GLU A 92 1.63 12.79 -16.93
C GLU A 92 1.43 14.28 -16.63
N ALA A 93 2.00 15.18 -17.44
CA ALA A 93 1.90 16.62 -17.22
C ALA A 93 0.45 17.12 -17.21
N ALA A 94 -0.40 16.55 -18.07
CA ALA A 94 -1.81 16.91 -18.15
C ALA A 94 -2.66 16.31 -17.01
N ARG A 95 -2.22 15.20 -16.40
CA ARG A 95 -2.98 14.46 -15.38
C ARG A 95 -2.51 14.74 -13.96
N LYS A 96 -1.32 15.30 -13.78
CA LYS A 96 -0.74 15.61 -12.47
C LYS A 96 -1.69 16.45 -11.61
N ASP A 97 -2.23 17.54 -12.14
CA ASP A 97 -3.08 18.44 -11.36
C ASP A 97 -4.40 17.78 -10.96
N GLN A 98 -4.97 16.96 -11.84
CA GLN A 98 -6.15 16.14 -11.55
C GLN A 98 -5.87 15.14 -10.42
N ILE A 99 -4.72 14.46 -10.44
CA ILE A 99 -4.32 13.48 -9.42
C ILE A 99 -4.11 14.18 -8.07
N LEU A 100 -3.40 15.30 -8.07
CA LEU A 100 -3.15 16.08 -6.85
C LEU A 100 -4.45 16.58 -6.22
N GLU A 101 -5.41 17.01 -7.02
CA GLU A 101 -6.72 17.44 -6.51
C GLU A 101 -7.47 16.29 -5.83
N ARG A 102 -7.48 15.10 -6.43
CA ARG A 102 -8.13 13.92 -5.83
C ARG A 102 -7.45 13.47 -4.54
N LEU A 103 -6.11 13.52 -4.48
CA LEU A 103 -5.37 13.24 -3.25
C LEU A 103 -5.72 14.26 -2.14
N LYS A 104 -5.85 15.54 -2.46
CA LYS A 104 -6.28 16.56 -1.49
C LYS A 104 -7.70 16.33 -0.97
N GLN A 105 -8.57 15.76 -1.80
CA GLN A 105 -9.94 15.38 -1.42
C GLN A 105 -10.01 14.13 -0.54
N GLY A 106 -8.87 13.48 -0.26
CA GLY A 106 -8.82 12.29 0.58
C GLY A 106 -8.89 10.98 -0.19
N GLU A 107 -8.93 11.03 -1.53
CA GLU A 107 -9.06 9.82 -2.35
C GLU A 107 -7.78 8.97 -2.33
N GLN A 108 -7.99 7.66 -2.41
CA GLN A 108 -6.96 6.64 -2.35
C GLN A 108 -6.61 6.18 -3.76
N LEU A 109 -5.40 6.44 -4.21
CA LEU A 109 -4.97 6.19 -5.59
C LEU A 109 -3.92 5.09 -5.62
N ALA A 110 -4.01 4.17 -6.58
CA ALA A 110 -3.01 3.13 -6.78
C ALA A 110 -2.31 3.33 -8.13
N LEU A 111 -1.01 3.62 -8.12
CA LEU A 111 -0.16 3.63 -9.31
C LEU A 111 0.40 2.24 -9.57
N VAL A 112 0.19 1.75 -10.80
CA VAL A 112 0.55 0.41 -11.25
C VAL A 112 1.48 0.50 -12.45
N SER A 113 2.63 -0.18 -12.36
CA SER A 113 3.71 -0.26 -13.35
C SER A 113 4.18 -1.71 -13.49
#